data_AF-A0AAN5CVY6-F1
#
_entry.id   AF-A0AAN5CVY6-F1
#
_cell.length_a   1.000
_cell.length_b   1.000
_cell.length_c   1.000
_cell.angle_alpha   90.00
_cell.angle_beta   90.00
_cell.angle_gamma   90.00
#
_symmetry.space_group_name_H-M   'P 1'
#
loop_
_entity.id
_entity.type
_entity.pdbx_description
1 polymer ?
#
loop_
_entity_poly.entity_id
_entity_poly.type
_entity_poly.pdbx_seq_one_letter_code
_entity_poly.pdbx_strand_id
1 'polypeptide(L)'
;VVLLFVSLADGRSPIHSKWKKNDISYSINNTGSGMQEDETRNAIITAFALYAAVTPLTFYELQSGGDIQFSFETGSHGDGHSFDGKGETVAHAYYPATALNGDIRFDADEDWTVMNATNLPVTSTSSRK
;
A
#
# COMPACT_ATOMS: atom_id res chain seq x y z
N VAL A 1 10.73 2.85 1.01
CA VAL A 1 10.78 1.37 1.09
C VAL A 1 9.45 0.78 1.59
N VAL A 2 8.31 1.49 1.41
CA VAL A 2 7.01 1.05 1.98
C VAL A 2 6.26 0.05 1.07
N LEU A 3 6.61 -0.06 -0.22
CA LEU A 3 5.97 -1.04 -1.12
C LEU A 3 6.78 -2.33 -1.36
N LEU A 4 7.92 -2.53 -0.69
CA LEU A 4 8.74 -3.74 -0.88
C LEU A 4 8.31 -4.92 0.01
N PHE A 5 7.43 -4.72 0.99
CA PHE A 5 7.00 -5.77 1.93
C PHE A 5 5.50 -6.04 1.92
N VAL A 6 4.75 -5.46 0.99
CA VAL A 6 3.33 -5.74 0.90
C VAL A 6 3.16 -7.18 0.41
N SER A 7 2.70 -8.06 1.31
CA SER A 7 2.45 -9.45 1.00
C SER A 7 1.28 -9.55 0.02
N LEU A 8 1.41 -10.41 -0.99
CA LEU A 8 0.37 -10.60 -1.99
C LEU A 8 -0.65 -11.58 -1.42
N ALA A 9 -1.86 -11.09 -1.22
CA ALA A 9 -2.91 -11.84 -0.54
C ALA A 9 -3.51 -12.95 -1.44
N ASP A 10 -3.56 -12.75 -2.76
CA ASP A 10 -4.08 -13.78 -3.66
C ASP A 10 -2.98 -14.72 -4.16
N GLY A 11 -3.12 -16.02 -3.87
CA GLY A 11 -2.21 -17.09 -4.32
C GLY A 11 -2.18 -17.34 -5.83
N ARG A 12 -2.52 -16.34 -6.65
CA ARG A 12 -2.43 -16.35 -8.11
C ARG A 12 -1.02 -16.07 -8.57
N SER A 13 -0.64 -16.69 -9.68
CA SER A 13 0.72 -16.58 -10.22
C SER A 13 0.94 -15.24 -10.93
N PRO A 14 2.08 -14.55 -10.71
CA PRO A 14 2.37 -13.21 -11.29
C PRO A 14 2.28 -13.16 -12.82
N ILE A 15 2.46 -14.31 -13.48
CA ILE A 15 2.54 -14.45 -14.94
C ILE A 15 1.25 -14.11 -15.70
N HIS A 16 0.10 -13.96 -15.03
CA HIS A 16 -1.18 -13.59 -15.66
C HIS A 16 -1.79 -12.28 -15.15
N SER A 17 -1.13 -11.59 -14.21
CA SER A 17 -1.73 -10.46 -13.50
C SER A 17 -0.97 -9.17 -13.80
N LYS A 18 -1.37 -8.50 -14.88
CA LYS A 18 -0.77 -7.24 -15.35
C LYS A 18 -1.87 -6.26 -15.75
N TRP A 19 -1.63 -4.97 -15.49
CA TRP A 19 -2.43 -3.90 -16.07
C TRP A 19 -2.44 -3.96 -17.60
N LYS A 20 -3.64 -3.91 -18.19
CA LYS A 20 -3.85 -3.84 -19.66
C LYS A 20 -3.73 -2.42 -20.21
N LYS A 21 -3.47 -1.46 -19.35
CA LYS A 21 -3.29 -0.03 -19.62
C LYS A 21 -2.08 0.47 -18.85
N ASN A 22 -1.58 1.65 -19.23
CA ASN A 22 -0.43 2.28 -18.58
C ASN A 22 -0.84 3.39 -17.62
N ASP A 23 -1.99 4.02 -17.84
CA ASP A 23 -2.49 5.08 -16.96
C ASP A 23 -3.34 4.45 -15.86
N ILE A 24 -2.77 4.38 -14.67
CA ILE A 24 -3.35 3.72 -13.50
C ILE A 24 -3.88 4.78 -12.55
N SER A 25 -5.19 4.77 -12.32
CA SER A 25 -5.80 5.63 -11.31
C SER A 25 -5.66 5.01 -9.92
N TYR A 26 -5.58 5.85 -8.90
CA TYR A 26 -5.67 5.41 -7.51
C TYR A 26 -6.58 6.31 -6.69
N SER A 27 -7.12 5.81 -5.58
CA SER A 27 -7.86 6.61 -4.59
C SER A 27 -7.47 6.25 -3.17
N ILE A 28 -7.54 7.22 -2.26
CA ILE A 28 -7.24 7.05 -0.83
C ILE A 28 -8.57 7.08 -0.10
N ASN A 29 -9.03 5.93 0.40
CA ASN A 29 -10.37 5.80 0.99
C ASN A 29 -10.40 6.30 2.44
N ASN A 30 -9.30 6.15 3.17
CA ASN A 30 -9.08 6.63 4.53
C ASN A 30 -7.58 6.71 4.84
N THR A 31 -7.23 7.15 6.05
CA THR A 31 -5.84 7.28 6.51
C THR A 31 -5.66 6.62 7.88
N GLY A 32 -4.41 6.22 8.18
CA GLY A 32 -4.05 5.62 9.47
C GLY A 32 -4.25 6.58 10.63
N SER A 33 -4.50 6.03 11.81
CA SER A 33 -4.67 6.82 13.04
C SER A 33 -3.43 7.67 13.31
N GLY A 34 -3.61 8.98 13.45
CA GLY A 34 -2.52 9.93 13.71
C GLY A 34 -1.73 10.39 12.47
N MET A 35 -2.08 9.93 11.27
CA MET A 35 -1.50 10.43 10.03
C MET A 35 -2.31 11.62 9.50
N GLN A 36 -1.62 12.66 9.00
CA GLN A 36 -2.29 13.71 8.23
C GLN A 36 -2.59 13.21 6.80
N GLU A 37 -3.71 13.65 6.23
CA GLU A 37 -4.12 13.28 4.88
C GLU A 37 -3.05 13.65 3.84
N ASP A 38 -2.52 14.87 3.93
CA ASP A 38 -1.48 15.35 3.01
C ASP A 38 -0.16 14.58 3.15
N GLU A 39 0.19 14.13 4.36
CA GLU A 39 1.38 13.30 4.56
C GLU A 39 1.20 11.93 3.91
N THR A 40 0.02 11.33 4.07
CA THR A 40 -0.33 10.05 3.45
C THR A 40 -0.32 10.17 1.93
N ARG A 41 -0.97 11.21 1.39
CA ARG A 41 -1.02 11.50 -0.04
C ARG A 41 0.37 11.71 -0.63
N ASN A 42 1.21 12.52 0.04
CA ASN A 42 2.59 12.75 -0.40
C ASN A 42 3.44 11.47 -0.38
N ALA A 43 3.26 10.61 0.62
CA ALA A 43 3.94 9.32 0.70
C ALA A 43 3.58 8.42 -0.49
N ILE A 44 2.28 8.34 -0.83
CA ILE A 44 1.77 7.57 -1.97
C ILE A 44 2.27 8.13 -3.30
N ILE A 45 2.21 9.46 -3.50
CA ILE A 45 2.75 10.13 -4.70
C ILE A 45 4.24 9.82 -4.86
N THR A 46 5.01 9.94 -3.79
CA THR A 46 6.46 9.66 -3.81
C THR A 46 6.71 8.20 -4.15
N ALA A 47 5.93 7.28 -3.58
CA ALA A 47 6.05 5.86 -3.86
C ALA A 47 5.75 5.56 -5.34
N PHE A 48 4.65 6.08 -5.90
CA PHE A 48 4.33 5.89 -7.31
C PHE A 48 5.34 6.54 -8.26
N ALA A 49 5.93 7.67 -7.89
CA ALA A 49 7.00 8.29 -8.68
C ALA A 49 8.21 7.34 -8.85
N LEU A 50 8.55 6.56 -7.82
CA LEU A 50 9.63 5.56 -7.91
C LEU A 50 9.29 4.44 -8.90
N TYR A 51 8.02 4.00 -8.97
CA TYR A 51 7.58 2.99 -9.94
C TYR A 51 7.50 3.56 -11.36
N ALA A 52 6.97 4.76 -11.53
CA ALA A 52 6.88 5.44 -12.82
C ALA A 52 8.27 5.72 -13.43
N ALA A 53 9.30 5.92 -12.61
CA ALA A 53 10.66 6.15 -13.07
C ALA A 53 11.28 4.93 -13.81
N VAL A 54 10.77 3.72 -13.58
CA VAL A 54 11.35 2.46 -14.11
C VAL A 54 10.34 1.59 -14.87
N THR A 55 9.13 2.10 -15.10
CA THR A 55 8.06 1.40 -15.83
C THR A 55 7.40 2.36 -16.83
N PRO A 56 6.67 1.87 -17.84
CA PRO A 56 5.86 2.74 -18.69
C PRO A 56 4.54 3.19 -18.03
N LEU A 57 4.35 2.91 -16.73
CA LEU A 57 3.11 3.24 -16.02
C LEU A 57 3.10 4.70 -15.58
N THR A 58 1.93 5.32 -15.64
CA THR A 58 1.64 6.61 -15.02
C THR A 58 0.60 6.42 -13.93
N PHE A 59 0.63 7.28 -12.92
CA PHE A 59 -0.28 7.21 -11.77
C PHE A 59 -0.95 8.55 -11.54
N TYR A 60 -2.25 8.54 -11.28
CA TYR A 60 -3.02 9.76 -10.98
C TYR A 60 -4.13 9.50 -9.96
N GLU A 61 -4.35 10.47 -9.08
CA GLU A 61 -5.34 10.36 -8.01
C GLU A 61 -6.76 10.67 -8.54
N LEU A 62 -7.71 9.86 -8.10
CA LEU A 62 -9.15 10.12 -8.15
C LEU A 62 -9.67 10.27 -6.72
N GLN A 63 -10.79 10.99 -6.57
CA GLN A 63 -11.45 11.16 -5.28
C GLN A 63 -11.92 9.82 -4.70
N SER A 64 -12.35 8.88 -5.55
CA SER A 64 -12.78 7.53 -5.16
C SER A 64 -12.79 6.61 -6.38
N GLY A 65 -12.83 5.30 -6.14
CA GLY A 65 -13.01 4.28 -7.18
C GLY A 65 -11.85 4.22 -8.19
N GLY A 66 -10.63 4.52 -7.75
CA GLY A 66 -9.44 4.32 -8.57
C GLY A 66 -9.21 2.84 -8.90
N ASP A 67 -8.34 2.56 -9.88
CA ASP A 67 -7.94 1.20 -10.20
C ASP A 67 -7.29 0.52 -8.99
N ILE A 68 -6.46 1.26 -8.25
CA ILE A 68 -5.88 0.88 -6.97
C ILE A 68 -6.60 1.66 -5.86
N GLN A 69 -7.23 0.98 -4.92
CA GLN A 69 -7.78 1.64 -3.74
C GLN A 69 -6.89 1.38 -2.54
N PHE A 70 -6.48 2.46 -1.87
CA PHE A 70 -5.76 2.42 -0.61
C PHE A 70 -6.75 2.51 0.55
N SER A 71 -6.62 1.60 1.52
CA SER A 71 -7.33 1.72 2.78
C SER A 71 -6.53 1.21 3.98
N PHE A 72 -6.92 1.69 5.15
CA PHE A 72 -6.48 1.25 6.47
C PHE A 72 -7.65 0.52 7.13
N GLU A 73 -7.45 -0.74 7.49
CA GLU A 73 -8.50 -1.62 8.02
C GLU A 73 -8.01 -2.35 9.26
N THR A 74 -8.91 -2.72 10.18
CA THR A 74 -8.57 -3.51 11.39
C THR A 74 -9.16 -4.90 11.27
N GLY A 75 -8.43 -5.94 11.69
CA GLY A 75 -8.96 -7.29 11.85
C GLY A 75 -9.62 -7.84 10.58
N SER A 76 -10.84 -8.38 10.68
CA SER A 76 -11.58 -8.90 9.53
C SER A 76 -12.27 -7.78 8.73
N HIS A 77 -11.88 -7.63 7.46
CA HIS A 77 -12.28 -6.51 6.60
C HIS A 77 -12.74 -6.95 5.20
N GLY A 78 -13.35 -8.13 5.12
CA GLY A 78 -14.23 -8.52 4.00
C GLY A 78 -13.57 -9.14 2.77
N ASP A 79 -12.26 -9.32 2.74
CA ASP A 79 -11.52 -10.01 1.65
C ASP A 79 -11.03 -11.42 1.99
N GLY A 80 -11.22 -11.86 3.25
CA GLY A 80 -10.72 -13.16 3.73
C GLY A 80 -9.26 -13.15 4.20
N HIS A 81 -8.58 -11.99 4.22
CA HIS A 81 -7.20 -11.80 4.65
C HIS A 81 -7.14 -10.87 5.86
N SER A 82 -7.69 -11.32 6.99
CA SER A 82 -7.76 -10.53 8.21
C SER A 82 -6.39 -10.09 8.73
N PHE A 83 -6.30 -8.87 9.23
CA PHE A 83 -5.15 -8.38 9.98
C PHE A 83 -5.10 -8.96 11.39
N ASP A 84 -3.90 -9.02 11.97
CA ASP A 84 -3.61 -9.60 13.28
C ASP A 84 -3.55 -8.57 14.41
N GLY A 85 -3.72 -7.29 14.09
CA GLY A 85 -3.47 -6.18 15.00
C GLY A 85 -1.98 -5.85 15.04
N LYS A 86 -1.55 -5.06 16.03
CA LYS A 86 -0.15 -4.62 16.16
C LYS A 86 0.86 -5.76 16.04
N GLY A 87 1.70 -5.74 15.01
CA GLY A 87 2.81 -6.67 14.83
C GLY A 87 3.02 -7.15 13.40
N GLU A 88 2.60 -8.38 13.11
CA GLU A 88 3.22 -9.21 12.07
C GLU A 88 2.81 -8.75 10.66
N THR A 89 1.52 -8.53 10.42
CA THR A 89 0.99 -8.19 9.09
C THR A 89 0.65 -6.71 8.99
N VAL A 90 1.63 -5.91 8.58
CA VAL A 90 1.44 -4.46 8.47
C VAL A 90 0.61 -4.02 7.25
N ALA A 91 0.60 -4.83 6.18
CA ALA A 91 -0.12 -4.51 4.94
C ALA A 91 -0.23 -5.73 4.01
N HIS A 92 -1.23 -5.73 3.13
CA HIS A 92 -1.28 -6.62 1.98
C HIS A 92 -1.74 -5.89 0.71
N ALA A 93 -1.53 -6.52 -0.45
CA ALA A 93 -1.98 -6.02 -1.73
C ALA A 93 -2.45 -7.16 -2.63
N TYR A 94 -3.21 -6.79 -3.65
CA TYR A 94 -3.71 -7.71 -4.65
C TYR A 94 -3.01 -7.50 -5.98
N TYR A 95 -2.98 -8.52 -6.82
CA TYR A 95 -2.50 -8.30 -8.18
C TYR A 95 -3.50 -7.51 -9.04
N PRO A 96 -3.01 -6.81 -10.09
CA PRO A 96 -3.86 -6.23 -11.13
C PRO A 96 -4.77 -7.27 -11.81
N ALA A 97 -5.93 -6.84 -12.32
CA ALA A 97 -6.87 -7.70 -13.05
C ALA A 97 -7.42 -8.89 -12.23
N THR A 98 -7.46 -8.74 -10.90
CA THR A 98 -8.15 -9.62 -9.96
C THR A 98 -9.48 -8.98 -9.52
N ALA A 99 -10.27 -9.67 -8.67
CA ALA A 99 -11.51 -9.10 -8.16
C ALA A 99 -11.30 -7.84 -7.29
N LEU A 100 -10.14 -7.74 -6.65
CA LEU A 100 -9.70 -6.59 -5.84
C LEU A 100 -8.65 -5.73 -6.56
N ASN A 101 -8.38 -6.05 -7.83
CA ASN A 101 -7.73 -5.21 -8.83
C ASN A 101 -6.54 -4.34 -8.37
N GLY A 102 -5.58 -4.85 -7.61
CA GLY A 102 -4.43 -4.01 -7.22
C GLY A 102 -4.62 -3.21 -5.93
N ASP A 103 -5.75 -3.36 -5.23
CA ASP A 103 -6.02 -2.73 -3.94
C ASP A 103 -4.89 -3.00 -2.94
N ILE A 104 -4.62 -2.00 -2.12
CA ILE A 104 -3.58 -2.03 -1.09
C ILE A 104 -4.24 -1.71 0.24
N ARG A 105 -4.08 -2.59 1.22
CA ARG A 105 -4.65 -2.44 2.55
C ARG A 105 -3.57 -2.44 3.59
N PHE A 106 -3.67 -1.53 4.53
CA PHE A 106 -2.77 -1.35 5.66
C PHE A 106 -3.50 -1.76 6.94
N ASP A 107 -2.80 -2.39 7.88
CA ASP A 107 -3.40 -2.66 9.20
C ASP A 107 -3.54 -1.35 9.98
N ALA A 108 -4.77 -0.94 10.27
CA ALA A 108 -5.06 0.29 10.99
C ALA A 108 -4.65 0.25 12.47
N ASP A 109 -4.37 -0.93 13.02
CA ASP A 109 -3.92 -1.09 14.41
C ASP A 109 -2.44 -0.74 14.59
N GLU A 110 -1.67 -0.61 13.50
CA GLU A 110 -0.26 -0.23 13.53
C GLU A 110 -0.04 1.25 13.85
N ASP A 111 1.11 1.54 14.47
CA ASP A 111 1.54 2.91 14.77
C ASP A 111 2.20 3.55 13.53
N TRP A 112 1.38 3.96 12.56
CA TRP A 112 1.86 4.50 11.29
C TRP A 112 2.55 5.85 11.42
N THR A 113 3.68 5.98 10.73
CA THR A 113 4.39 7.25 10.58
C THR A 113 4.88 7.42 9.15
N VAL A 114 4.81 8.64 8.62
CA VAL A 114 5.42 8.96 7.32
C VAL A 114 6.89 9.32 7.55
N MET A 115 7.79 8.46 7.10
CA MET A 115 9.22 8.75 7.17
C MET A 115 9.60 9.85 6.15
N ASN A 116 10.20 10.90 6.65
CA ASN A 116 10.83 12.00 5.95
C ASN A 116 12.25 12.19 6.51
N ALA A 117 13.02 13.12 5.94
CA ALA A 117 14.40 13.35 6.38
C ALA A 117 14.54 13.74 7.86
N THR A 118 13.46 14.19 8.51
CA THR A 118 13.46 14.68 9.89
C THR A 118 13.03 13.66 10.94
N ASN A 119 12.48 12.51 10.55
CA ASN A 119 11.98 11.47 11.46
C ASN A 119 12.43 10.05 11.07
N LEU A 120 13.58 9.93 10.39
CA LEU A 120 14.24 8.64 10.19
C LEU A 120 14.55 7.99 11.55
N PRO A 121 14.15 6.73 11.78
CA PRO A 121 14.48 6.04 13.02
C PRO A 121 16.01 5.93 13.15
N VAL A 122 16.55 6.61 14.17
CA VAL A 122 17.96 6.50 14.55
C VAL A 122 18.13 5.17 15.28
N THR A 123 18.22 4.05 14.56
CA THR A 123 18.97 2.82 14.93
C THR A 123 18.59 1.66 14.01
N SER A 124 19.58 1.11 13.29
CA SER A 124 19.54 -0.23 12.71
C SER A 124 20.52 -1.15 13.45
N THR A 125 20.25 -1.46 14.72
CA THR A 125 20.86 -2.67 15.31
C THR A 125 20.07 -3.88 14.84
N SER A 126 20.57 -4.50 13.77
CA SER A 126 20.21 -5.86 13.37
C SER A 126 20.45 -6.82 14.55
N SER A 127 19.40 -7.45 15.04
CA SER A 127 19.52 -8.70 15.77
C SER A 127 18.66 -9.73 15.06
N ARG A 128 19.30 -10.49 14.17
CA ARG A 128 18.72 -11.74 13.65
C ARG A 128 18.63 -12.73 14.81
N LYS A 129 17.50 -13.44 14.91
CA LYS A 129 17.47 -14.78 15.48
C LYS A 129 17.43 -15.79 14.36
#